data_AF-A0A956YHA8-F1
#
_entry.id   AF-A0A956YHA8-F1
#
_cell.length_a   1.000
_cell.length_b   1.000
_cell.length_c   1.000
_cell.angle_alpha   90.00
_cell.angle_beta   90.00
_cell.angle_gamma   90.00
#
_symmetry.space_group_name_H-M   'P 1'
#
loop_
_entity.id
_entity.type
_entity.pdbx_description
1 polymer ?
#
loop_
_entity_poly.entity_id
_entity_poly.type
_entity_poly.pdbx_seq_one_letter_code
_entity_poly.pdbx_strand_id
1 'polypeptide(L)'
;MKNNGLKDDLTAVKGIGSAFQEWLAVQFKVDSFAALAALSVDEVELAAKKAGKRLPKGEVAGWIAQGKTLAAEKEETAVAPKQPAWKPFASFVVEFQQNSEDETGQRRTKVHYMEEDKEVIWPGIERERLGLWLGQYVQVQEEQPEAKQPAAPQKASAPPAKPTPLPPKARAARLTVRATNVHLGRPPDDVIVVHLDEGERPFLTHIYHQQLKTLALDFALEPDKAGQPLPQLAVQCQLHNLTTTRQSPVCLDMQRDLESAGLRYQTKLTPLAPGIYRIRLFLHGERPLRPPYLELPKLNVL
;
A
#
# COMPACT_ATOMS: atom_id res chain seq x y z
N MET A 1 9.99 -43.09 -2.22
CA MET A 1 8.94 -42.05 -2.20
C MET A 1 9.23 -41.07 -3.33
N LYS A 2 8.28 -40.88 -4.25
CA LYS A 2 8.46 -40.05 -5.45
C LYS A 2 8.18 -38.59 -5.08
N ASN A 3 9.18 -37.71 -5.19
CA ASN A 3 8.97 -36.27 -5.15
C ASN A 3 8.21 -35.88 -6.41
N ASN A 4 6.96 -35.45 -6.26
CA ASN A 4 6.23 -34.73 -7.31
C ASN A 4 6.89 -33.35 -7.44
N GLY A 5 8.01 -33.28 -8.15
CA GLY A 5 8.66 -32.02 -8.51
C GLY A 5 7.77 -31.28 -9.48
N LEU A 6 7.27 -30.10 -9.08
CA LEU A 6 6.68 -29.17 -10.02
C LEU A 6 7.70 -28.90 -11.12
N LYS A 7 7.36 -29.27 -12.35
CA LYS A 7 8.12 -28.90 -13.55
C LYS A 7 8.15 -27.38 -13.65
N ASP A 8 9.32 -26.81 -13.93
CA ASP A 8 9.40 -25.38 -14.19
C ASP A 8 8.85 -25.07 -15.58
N ASP A 9 8.20 -23.93 -15.69
CA ASP A 9 7.77 -23.38 -16.97
C ASP A 9 8.96 -22.71 -17.65
N LEU A 10 9.66 -23.46 -18.50
CA LEU A 10 10.82 -22.96 -19.25
C LEU A 10 10.43 -21.90 -20.28
N THR A 11 9.13 -21.71 -20.58
CA THR A 11 8.68 -20.59 -21.42
C THR A 11 8.90 -19.21 -20.77
N ALA A 12 9.19 -19.17 -19.46
CA ALA A 12 9.65 -17.96 -18.77
C ALA A 12 11.03 -17.46 -19.27
N VAL A 13 11.84 -18.34 -19.89
CA VAL A 13 13.12 -17.96 -20.49
C VAL A 13 12.89 -17.39 -21.89
N LYS A 14 13.34 -16.15 -22.11
CA LYS A 14 13.13 -15.44 -23.38
C LYS A 14 13.75 -16.20 -24.55
N GLY A 15 12.91 -16.55 -25.54
CA GLY A 15 13.28 -17.31 -26.73
C GLY A 15 12.95 -18.80 -26.66
N ILE A 16 12.60 -19.33 -25.48
CA ILE A 16 12.08 -20.69 -25.34
C ILE A 16 10.55 -20.63 -25.45
N GLY A 17 10.01 -21.06 -26.60
CA GLY A 17 8.57 -21.32 -26.74
C GLY A 17 8.20 -22.73 -26.30
N SER A 18 6.90 -23.03 -26.20
CA SER A 18 6.39 -24.34 -25.78
C SER A 18 6.95 -25.50 -26.61
N ALA A 19 7.08 -25.33 -27.92
CA ALA A 19 7.67 -26.34 -28.81
C ALA A 19 9.16 -26.59 -28.55
N PHE A 20 9.90 -25.59 -28.06
CA PHE A 20 11.31 -25.74 -27.68
C PHE A 20 11.46 -26.34 -26.28
N GLN A 21 10.57 -25.98 -25.35
CA GLN A 21 10.49 -26.63 -24.04
C GLN A 21 10.22 -28.13 -24.18
N GLU A 22 9.26 -28.53 -25.01
CA GLU A 22 9.00 -29.95 -25.28
C GLU A 22 10.20 -30.66 -25.89
N TRP A 23 10.87 -30.02 -26.85
CA TRP A 23 12.08 -30.56 -27.45
C TRP A 23 13.22 -30.73 -26.44
N LEU A 24 13.45 -29.75 -25.56
CA LEU A 24 14.42 -29.83 -24.46
C LEU A 24 14.08 -30.93 -23.46
N ALA A 25 12.80 -31.07 -23.11
CA ALA A 25 12.32 -32.12 -22.23
C ALA A 25 12.52 -33.53 -22.84
N VAL A 26 12.31 -33.68 -24.16
CA VAL A 26 12.48 -34.97 -24.84
C VAL A 26 13.96 -35.30 -25.08
N GLN A 27 14.76 -34.35 -25.57
CA GLN A 27 16.16 -34.62 -25.92
C GLN A 27 17.11 -34.62 -24.74
N PHE A 28 16.90 -33.73 -23.77
CA PHE A 28 17.83 -33.51 -22.67
C PHE A 28 17.23 -33.83 -21.30
N LYS A 29 15.96 -34.25 -21.23
CA LYS A 29 15.22 -34.46 -19.98
C LYS A 29 15.21 -33.21 -19.09
N VAL A 30 15.19 -32.04 -19.73
CA VAL A 30 15.17 -30.74 -19.05
C VAL A 30 13.74 -30.32 -18.78
N ASP A 31 13.35 -30.32 -17.53
CA ASP A 31 12.03 -29.91 -17.03
C ASP A 31 12.11 -28.93 -15.85
N SER A 32 13.30 -28.38 -15.58
CA SER A 32 13.55 -27.38 -14.54
C SER A 32 14.57 -26.33 -14.98
N PHE A 33 14.55 -25.15 -14.37
CA PHE A 33 15.55 -24.09 -14.64
C PHE A 33 16.96 -24.55 -14.29
N ALA A 34 17.11 -25.34 -13.21
CA ALA A 34 18.38 -25.94 -12.80
C ALA A 34 18.89 -26.95 -13.84
N ALA A 35 18.02 -27.79 -14.42
CA ALA A 35 18.40 -28.71 -15.47
C ALA A 35 18.80 -27.97 -16.76
N LEU A 36 18.12 -26.87 -17.10
CA LEU A 36 18.51 -26.00 -18.23
C LEU A 36 19.88 -25.34 -17.99
N ALA A 37 20.13 -24.85 -16.78
CA ALA A 37 21.37 -24.21 -16.37
C ALA A 37 22.60 -25.14 -16.43
N ALA A 38 22.39 -26.45 -16.33
CA ALA A 38 23.42 -27.47 -16.35
C ALA A 38 23.83 -27.91 -17.77
N LEU A 39 23.11 -27.48 -18.81
CA LEU A 39 23.43 -27.84 -20.19
C LEU A 39 24.65 -27.10 -20.71
N SER A 40 25.40 -27.77 -21.60
CA SER A 40 26.45 -27.13 -22.40
C SER A 40 25.87 -26.52 -23.66
N VAL A 41 26.33 -25.30 -24.00
CA VAL A 41 25.95 -24.61 -25.23
C VAL A 41 26.24 -25.47 -26.46
N ASP A 42 27.42 -26.09 -26.52
CA ASP A 42 27.87 -26.86 -27.69
C ASP A 42 27.05 -28.15 -27.89
N GLU A 43 26.59 -28.78 -26.80
CA GLU A 43 25.77 -29.98 -26.84
C GLU A 43 24.37 -29.69 -27.38
N VAL A 44 23.78 -28.58 -26.94
CA VAL A 44 22.45 -28.12 -27.38
C VAL A 44 22.48 -27.72 -28.85
N GLU A 45 23.51 -26.98 -29.28
CA GLU A 45 23.69 -26.62 -30.69
C GLU A 45 23.84 -27.85 -31.59
N LEU A 46 24.68 -28.81 -31.18
CA LEU A 46 24.91 -30.02 -31.94
C LEU A 46 23.63 -30.86 -32.09
N ALA A 47 22.86 -31.01 -31.01
CA ALA A 47 21.58 -31.72 -31.04
C ALA A 47 20.53 -30.98 -31.87
N ALA A 48 20.46 -29.65 -31.77
CA ALA A 48 19.58 -28.82 -32.58
C ALA A 48 19.86 -29.01 -34.08
N LYS A 49 21.15 -28.97 -34.46
CA LYS A 49 21.58 -29.18 -35.85
C LYS A 49 21.20 -30.57 -36.35
N LYS A 50 21.37 -31.62 -35.54
CA LYS A 50 20.95 -32.99 -35.87
C LYS A 50 19.42 -33.12 -36.02
N ALA A 51 18.67 -32.34 -35.26
CA ALA A 51 17.21 -32.28 -35.34
C ALA A 51 16.69 -31.34 -36.46
N GLY A 52 17.56 -30.84 -37.34
CA GLY A 52 17.19 -29.93 -38.43
C GLY A 52 16.82 -28.51 -37.97
N LYS A 53 17.08 -28.17 -36.70
CA LYS A 53 16.83 -26.84 -36.13
C LYS A 53 18.09 -25.99 -36.29
N ARG A 54 17.93 -24.72 -36.65
CA ARG A 54 19.01 -23.72 -36.61
C ARG A 54 18.88 -22.92 -35.33
N LEU A 55 19.82 -23.14 -34.41
CA LEU A 55 19.93 -22.39 -33.16
C LEU A 55 21.29 -21.70 -33.13
N PRO A 56 21.35 -20.36 -33.02
CA PRO A 56 22.60 -19.65 -32.88
C PRO A 56 23.16 -19.77 -31.47
N LYS A 57 24.49 -19.91 -31.36
CA LYS A 57 25.22 -20.07 -30.10
C LYS A 57 24.88 -19.05 -29.03
N GLY A 58 24.72 -17.79 -29.44
CA GLY A 58 24.39 -16.69 -28.54
C GLY A 58 23.01 -16.82 -27.91
N GLU A 59 22.04 -17.42 -28.61
CA GLU A 59 20.69 -17.61 -28.10
C GLU A 59 20.66 -18.74 -27.05
N VAL A 60 21.33 -19.86 -27.33
CA VAL A 60 21.49 -20.97 -26.37
C VAL A 60 22.26 -20.52 -25.12
N ALA A 61 23.33 -19.74 -25.29
CA ALA A 61 24.04 -19.16 -24.15
C ALA A 61 23.16 -18.22 -23.32
N GLY A 62 22.30 -17.44 -23.98
CA GLY A 62 21.30 -16.59 -23.33
C GLY A 62 20.28 -17.37 -22.52
N TRP A 63 19.83 -18.54 -23.01
CA TRP A 63 18.92 -19.41 -22.29
C TRP A 63 19.55 -20.04 -21.04
N ILE A 64 20.77 -20.55 -21.16
CA ILE A 64 21.50 -21.14 -20.03
C ILE A 64 21.79 -20.07 -18.95
N ALA A 65 22.16 -18.86 -19.36
CA ALA A 65 22.37 -17.75 -18.43
C ALA A 65 21.08 -17.38 -17.68
N GLN A 66 19.95 -17.24 -18.38
CA GLN A 66 18.65 -16.97 -17.74
C GLN A 66 18.19 -18.12 -16.84
N GLY A 67 18.40 -19.37 -17.28
CA GLY A 67 18.12 -20.56 -16.46
C GLY A 67 18.90 -20.56 -15.15
N LYS A 68 20.17 -20.12 -15.15
CA LYS A 68 20.98 -19.97 -13.92
C LYS A 68 20.39 -18.91 -12.98
N THR A 69 19.98 -17.75 -13.51
CA THR A 69 19.35 -16.70 -12.71
C THR A 69 18.05 -17.19 -12.06
N LEU A 70 17.16 -17.80 -12.85
CA LEU A 70 15.87 -18.31 -12.36
C LEU A 70 16.04 -19.49 -11.38
N ALA A 71 17.05 -20.34 -11.59
CA ALA A 71 17.38 -21.39 -10.63
C ALA A 71 17.88 -20.81 -9.29
N ALA A 72 18.72 -19.77 -9.32
CA ALA A 72 19.21 -19.09 -8.13
C ALA A 72 18.09 -18.39 -7.35
N GLU A 73 17.18 -17.68 -8.03
CA GLU A 73 16.01 -17.04 -7.41
C GLU A 73 15.07 -18.06 -6.74
N LYS A 74 14.93 -19.25 -7.36
CA LYS A 74 14.14 -20.36 -6.83
C LYS A 74 14.81 -21.03 -5.63
N GLU A 75 16.14 -21.14 -5.60
CA GLU A 75 16.88 -21.62 -4.43
C GLU A 75 16.87 -20.61 -3.29
N GLU A 76 16.96 -19.32 -3.58
CA GLU A 76 16.93 -18.24 -2.59
C GLU A 76 15.55 -18.12 -1.90
N THR A 77 14.48 -18.45 -2.61
CA THR A 77 13.13 -18.57 -2.04
C THR A 77 12.88 -19.89 -1.27
N ALA A 78 13.68 -20.94 -1.49
CA ALA A 78 13.54 -22.23 -0.82
C ALA A 78 14.35 -22.37 0.48
N VAL A 79 15.41 -21.56 0.67
CA VAL A 79 16.33 -21.67 1.82
C VAL A 79 16.16 -20.53 2.83
N ALA A 80 15.33 -19.51 2.56
CA ALA A 80 14.95 -18.56 3.59
C ALA A 80 14.17 -19.30 4.70
N PRO A 81 14.64 -19.34 5.96
CA PRO A 81 13.80 -19.82 7.06
C PRO A 81 12.53 -18.98 7.01
N LYS A 82 11.36 -19.64 6.92
CA LYS A 82 10.06 -18.98 7.05
C LYS A 82 10.10 -18.17 8.34
N GLN A 83 10.38 -16.87 8.22
CA GLN A 83 10.23 -15.97 9.35
C GLN A 83 8.78 -16.13 9.81
N PRO A 84 8.54 -16.23 11.13
CA PRO A 84 7.18 -16.29 11.62
C PRO A 84 6.40 -15.13 11.01
N ALA A 85 5.21 -15.42 10.48
CA ALA A 85 4.36 -14.39 9.90
C ALA A 85 4.01 -13.39 11.00
N TRP A 86 4.69 -12.24 11.00
CA TRP A 86 4.46 -11.18 11.97
C TRP A 86 3.06 -10.62 11.73
N LYS A 87 2.16 -10.83 12.70
CA LYS A 87 0.84 -10.22 12.72
C LYS A 87 0.92 -8.92 13.51
N PRO A 88 0.63 -7.74 12.92
CA PRO A 88 0.52 -6.51 13.69
C PRO A 88 -0.68 -6.62 14.65
N PHE A 89 -0.52 -6.13 15.87
CA PHE A 89 -1.56 -6.19 16.92
C PHE A 89 -1.93 -4.83 17.52
N ALA A 90 -1.09 -3.80 17.32
CA ALA A 90 -1.37 -2.43 17.73
C ALA A 90 -0.67 -1.43 16.81
N SER A 91 -1.33 -0.30 16.55
CA SER A 91 -0.88 0.75 15.63
C SER A 91 -1.11 2.11 16.24
N PHE A 92 -0.07 2.94 16.22
CA PHE A 92 -0.11 4.28 16.80
C PHE A 92 0.40 5.32 15.83
N VAL A 93 -0.25 6.48 15.81
CA VAL A 93 0.23 7.67 15.12
C VAL A 93 0.65 8.69 16.17
N VAL A 94 1.94 9.03 16.20
CA VAL A 94 2.50 10.06 17.08
C VAL A 94 2.86 11.29 16.27
N GLU A 95 2.32 12.44 16.66
CA GLU A 95 2.61 13.73 16.05
C GLU A 95 3.19 14.69 17.09
N PHE A 96 4.33 15.29 16.77
CA PHE A 96 4.88 16.42 17.52
C PHE A 96 4.58 17.69 16.73
N GLN A 97 3.75 18.56 17.30
CA GLN A 97 3.25 19.75 16.62
C GLN A 97 3.82 20.99 17.30
N GLN A 98 4.16 22.02 16.52
CA GLN A 98 4.57 23.33 17.01
C GLN A 98 3.63 24.38 16.43
N ASN A 99 3.14 25.30 17.26
CA ASN A 99 2.34 26.42 16.79
C ASN A 99 3.26 27.44 16.10
N SER A 100 3.00 27.73 14.82
CA SER A 100 3.75 28.70 14.03
C SER A 100 3.27 30.15 14.23
N GLU A 101 2.07 30.34 14.78
CA GLU A 101 1.48 31.67 15.02
C GLU A 101 1.79 32.22 16.42
N ASP A 102 2.37 31.39 17.28
CA ASP A 102 2.74 31.76 18.64
C ASP A 102 4.25 32.03 18.71
N GLU A 103 4.63 33.26 19.03
CA GLU A 103 6.04 33.68 19.20
C GLU A 103 6.77 32.86 20.27
N THR A 104 6.03 32.25 21.21
CA THR A 104 6.60 31.40 22.26
C THR A 104 6.94 29.99 21.77
N GLY A 105 6.53 29.62 20.54
CA GLY A 105 6.86 28.34 19.93
C GLY A 105 6.23 27.15 20.67
N GLN A 106 5.00 27.30 21.19
CA GLN A 106 4.30 26.25 21.92
C GLN A 106 4.31 24.93 21.14
N ARG A 107 4.74 23.87 21.81
CA ARG A 107 4.76 22.52 21.27
C ARG A 107 3.66 21.69 21.92
N ARG A 108 3.20 20.64 21.23
CA ARG A 108 2.33 19.61 21.78
C ARG A 108 2.64 18.25 21.18
N THR A 109 2.32 17.21 21.93
CA THR A 109 2.40 15.81 21.49
C THR A 109 0.99 15.29 21.34
N LYS A 110 0.65 14.76 20.17
CA LYS A 110 -0.64 14.15 19.86
C LYS A 110 -0.40 12.67 19.54
N VAL A 111 -1.19 11.80 20.14
CA VAL A 111 -1.11 10.35 19.89
C VAL A 111 -2.48 9.82 19.57
N HIS A 112 -2.59 9.00 18.53
CA HIS A 112 -3.79 8.31 18.10
C HIS A 112 -3.54 6.81 18.08
N TYR A 113 -4.32 6.05 18.83
CA TYR A 113 -4.37 4.59 18.82
C TYR A 113 -5.47 4.16 17.85
N MET A 114 -5.08 3.46 16.79
CA MET A 114 -5.92 3.25 15.62
C MET A 114 -7.01 2.19 15.86
N GLU A 115 -6.70 1.14 16.62
CA GLU A 115 -7.59 -0.01 16.81
C GLU A 115 -8.84 0.32 17.64
N GLU A 116 -8.75 1.27 18.58
CA GLU A 116 -9.88 1.72 19.41
C GLU A 116 -10.29 3.17 19.15
N ASP A 117 -9.73 3.82 18.13
CA ASP A 117 -9.96 5.24 17.79
C ASP A 117 -9.79 6.18 19.01
N LYS A 118 -8.73 5.95 19.81
CA LYS A 118 -8.44 6.73 21.01
C LYS A 118 -7.37 7.75 20.75
N GLU A 119 -7.64 8.99 21.14
CA GLU A 119 -6.72 10.11 20.96
C GLU A 119 -6.35 10.73 22.30
N VAL A 120 -5.08 11.11 22.46
CA VAL A 120 -4.61 11.93 23.56
C VAL A 120 -3.70 13.04 23.06
N ILE A 121 -3.82 14.22 23.68
CA ILE A 121 -3.01 15.39 23.38
C ILE A 121 -2.39 15.89 24.68
N TRP A 122 -1.09 16.12 24.66
CA TRP A 122 -0.36 16.72 25.78
C TRP A 122 0.35 18.01 25.36
N PRO A 123 0.39 19.03 26.24
CA PRO A 123 1.25 20.19 26.02
C PRO A 123 2.73 19.77 26.10
N GLY A 124 3.57 20.36 25.25
CA GLY A 124 5.00 20.05 25.19
C GLY A 124 5.35 18.76 24.45
N ILE A 125 6.63 18.39 24.53
CA ILE A 125 7.18 17.15 23.97
C ILE A 125 7.26 16.12 25.10
N GLU A 126 6.27 15.23 25.15
CA GLU A 126 6.02 14.36 26.31
C GLU A 126 6.49 12.93 26.02
N ARG A 127 7.76 12.64 26.34
CA ARG A 127 8.40 11.35 26.03
C ARG A 127 7.99 10.25 27.01
N GLU A 128 7.96 10.58 28.30
CA GLU A 128 7.68 9.61 29.38
C GLU A 128 6.21 9.20 29.36
N ARG A 129 5.31 10.18 29.24
CA ARG A 129 3.86 9.93 29.14
C ARG A 129 3.48 9.17 27.87
N LEU A 130 4.16 9.45 26.76
CA LEU A 130 3.99 8.68 25.52
C LEU A 130 4.31 7.20 25.75
N GLY A 131 5.47 6.88 26.33
CA GLY A 131 5.86 5.49 26.60
C GLY A 131 4.86 4.76 27.50
N LEU A 132 4.43 5.42 28.58
CA LEU A 132 3.42 4.87 29.50
C LEU A 132 2.09 4.63 28.80
N TRP A 133 1.64 5.58 27.98
CA TRP A 133 0.37 5.48 27.28
C TRP A 133 0.39 4.39 26.21
N LEU A 134 1.46 4.27 25.42
CA LEU A 134 1.63 3.17 24.47
C LEU A 134 1.64 1.81 25.19
N GLY A 135 2.33 1.72 26.33
CA GLY A 135 2.39 0.50 27.14
C GLY A 135 1.03 -0.01 27.61
N GLN A 136 0.09 0.89 27.91
CA GLN A 136 -1.28 0.52 28.31
C GLN A 136 -2.02 -0.27 27.24
N TYR A 137 -1.77 -0.01 25.96
CA TYR A 137 -2.47 -0.69 24.86
C TYR A 137 -1.68 -1.90 24.33
N VAL A 138 -0.36 -1.90 24.52
CA VAL A 138 0.49 -3.04 24.14
C VAL A 138 0.35 -4.21 25.10
N GLN A 139 0.14 -3.96 26.40
CA GLN A 139 0.07 -5.03 27.43
C GLN A 139 -1.30 -5.71 27.57
N VAL A 140 -2.39 -5.07 27.14
CA VAL A 140 -3.76 -5.54 27.43
C VAL A 140 -4.18 -6.76 26.60
N GLN A 141 -3.45 -7.14 25.55
CA GLN A 141 -3.85 -8.27 24.68
C GLN A 141 -3.17 -9.61 24.97
N GLU A 142 -2.14 -9.71 25.83
CA GLU A 142 -1.52 -11.01 26.13
C GLU A 142 -2.27 -11.83 27.21
N GLU A 143 -3.09 -11.19 28.06
CA GLU A 143 -3.83 -11.89 29.12
C GLU A 143 -5.24 -11.31 29.32
N GLN A 144 -6.24 -11.80 28.57
CA GLN A 144 -7.60 -11.86 29.11
C GLN A 144 -8.50 -12.87 28.38
N PRO A 145 -8.86 -14.00 29.04
CA PRO A 145 -10.11 -14.68 28.76
C PRO A 145 -11.26 -13.79 29.23
N GLU A 146 -12.24 -13.64 28.35
CA GLU A 146 -13.49 -12.91 28.55
C GLU A 146 -14.20 -13.31 29.87
N ALA A 147 -13.99 -12.53 30.93
CA ALA A 147 -14.73 -12.65 32.18
C ALA A 147 -15.72 -11.49 32.30
N LYS A 148 -16.99 -11.78 32.00
CA LYS A 148 -18.14 -10.94 32.37
C LYS A 148 -18.17 -10.74 33.89
N GLN A 149 -18.25 -9.47 34.33
CA GLN A 149 -19.14 -8.92 35.40
C GLN A 149 -18.52 -7.67 36.06
N PRO A 150 -19.28 -6.87 36.84
CA PRO A 150 -20.59 -6.30 36.57
C PRO A 150 -20.61 -4.77 36.82
N ALA A 151 -21.62 -4.08 36.29
CA ALA A 151 -21.88 -2.68 36.59
C ALA A 151 -22.28 -2.46 38.06
N ALA A 152 -21.63 -1.53 38.75
CA ALA A 152 -22.11 -0.86 39.98
C ALA A 152 -21.36 0.47 40.19
N PRO A 153 -21.85 1.42 41.01
CA PRO A 153 -22.52 2.62 40.51
C PRO A 153 -21.66 3.90 40.61
N GLN A 154 -21.78 4.77 39.60
CA GLN A 154 -21.25 6.13 39.65
C GLN A 154 -21.96 6.94 40.74
N LYS A 155 -21.18 7.43 41.71
CA LYS A 155 -21.59 8.41 42.70
C LYS A 155 -21.89 9.75 42.01
N ALA A 156 -23.06 10.29 42.33
CA ALA A 156 -23.56 11.57 41.89
C ALA A 156 -22.68 12.74 42.39
N SER A 157 -22.25 13.57 41.44
CA SER A 157 -21.85 14.95 41.68
C SER A 157 -22.88 15.86 41.00
N ALA A 158 -23.35 16.86 41.75
CA ALA A 158 -24.46 17.74 41.42
C ALA A 158 -24.31 18.50 40.08
N PRO A 159 -25.42 18.85 39.41
CA PRO A 159 -25.41 19.49 38.10
C PRO A 159 -25.09 20.99 38.18
N PRO A 160 -24.22 21.54 37.31
CA PRO A 160 -24.23 22.96 37.00
C PRO A 160 -25.40 23.27 36.04
N ALA A 161 -25.88 24.50 36.14
CA ALA A 161 -27.09 25.04 35.53
C ALA A 161 -27.34 24.63 34.06
N LYS A 162 -28.61 24.33 33.75
CA LYS A 162 -29.12 24.12 32.38
C LYS A 162 -28.75 25.32 31.49
N PRO A 163 -27.98 25.12 30.40
CA PRO A 163 -27.93 26.09 29.32
C PRO A 163 -29.27 26.07 28.60
N THR A 164 -29.84 27.25 28.38
CA THR A 164 -31.01 27.49 27.53
C THR A 164 -30.81 26.77 26.17
N PRO A 165 -31.80 26.00 25.67
CA PRO A 165 -31.69 25.39 24.36
C PRO A 165 -31.67 26.49 23.31
N LEU A 166 -30.52 26.69 22.66
CA LEU A 166 -30.45 27.49 21.45
C LEU A 166 -31.31 26.82 20.37
N PRO A 167 -32.05 27.59 19.54
CA PRO A 167 -32.88 27.03 18.48
C PRO A 167 -32.02 26.13 17.57
N PRO A 168 -32.56 25.03 17.05
CA PRO A 168 -31.83 24.13 16.17
C PRO A 168 -31.44 24.91 14.91
N LYS A 169 -30.18 25.39 14.86
CA LYS A 169 -29.58 25.88 13.64
C LYS A 169 -29.64 24.72 12.64
N ALA A 170 -30.39 24.92 11.55
CA ALA A 170 -30.51 23.97 10.47
C ALA A 170 -29.12 23.44 10.10
N ARG A 171 -28.85 22.19 10.47
CA ARG A 171 -27.54 21.58 10.28
C ARG A 171 -27.43 21.31 8.79
N ALA A 172 -26.58 22.09 8.11
CA ALA A 172 -26.34 21.90 6.68
C ALA A 172 -26.00 20.42 6.40
N ALA A 173 -26.68 19.86 5.41
CA ALA A 173 -26.42 18.54 4.85
C ALA A 173 -24.92 18.36 4.62
N ARG A 174 -24.33 17.30 5.20
CA ARG A 174 -22.90 16.99 5.05
C ARG A 174 -22.77 15.85 4.04
N LEU A 175 -21.78 15.95 3.18
CA LEU A 175 -21.49 14.91 2.20
C LEU A 175 -20.40 13.99 2.76
N THR A 176 -20.66 12.69 2.81
CA THR A 176 -19.64 11.70 3.16
C THR A 176 -18.90 11.29 1.90
N VAL A 177 -17.57 11.39 1.95
CA VAL A 177 -16.68 11.00 0.86
C VAL A 177 -15.84 9.83 1.32
N ARG A 178 -15.80 8.76 0.53
CA ARG A 178 -14.96 7.59 0.80
C ARG A 178 -14.07 7.31 -0.41
N ALA A 179 -12.76 7.26 -0.21
CA ALA A 179 -11.87 6.73 -1.24
C ALA A 179 -12.03 5.21 -1.31
N THR A 180 -12.15 4.68 -2.52
CA THR A 180 -12.44 3.26 -2.78
C THR A 180 -11.25 2.56 -3.39
N ASN A 181 -10.64 3.15 -4.42
CA ASN A 181 -9.50 2.56 -5.10
C ASN A 181 -8.39 3.60 -5.30
N VAL A 182 -7.15 3.13 -5.23
CA VAL A 182 -5.95 3.84 -5.69
C VAL A 182 -5.39 3.11 -6.91
N HIS A 183 -5.19 3.83 -8.00
CA HIS A 183 -4.62 3.32 -9.24
C HIS A 183 -3.23 3.92 -9.43
N LEU A 184 -2.23 3.07 -9.63
CA LEU A 184 -0.85 3.48 -9.85
C LEU A 184 -0.44 2.99 -11.23
N GLY A 185 -0.33 3.91 -12.19
CA GLY A 185 0.02 3.59 -13.56
C GLY A 185 1.53 3.50 -13.77
N ARG A 186 1.94 2.41 -14.43
CA ARG A 186 3.31 2.09 -14.84
C ARG A 186 3.39 1.88 -16.35
N PRO A 187 4.45 2.33 -17.03
CA PRO A 187 4.71 1.94 -18.41
C PRO A 187 5.00 0.42 -18.52
N PRO A 188 4.61 -0.25 -19.63
CA PRO A 188 3.99 0.35 -20.81
C PRO A 188 2.49 0.63 -20.68
N ASP A 189 1.71 -0.04 -19.83
CA ASP A 189 0.30 0.29 -19.51
C ASP A 189 -0.21 -0.50 -18.26
N ASP A 190 0.70 -0.87 -17.36
CA ASP A 190 0.37 -1.67 -16.18
C ASP A 190 -0.23 -0.77 -15.09
N VAL A 191 -1.49 -1.02 -14.71
CA VAL A 191 -2.14 -0.34 -13.59
C VAL A 191 -2.18 -1.25 -12.37
N ILE A 192 -1.55 -0.83 -11.28
CA ILE A 192 -1.74 -1.47 -9.98
C ILE A 192 -2.97 -0.83 -9.33
N VAL A 193 -3.98 -1.65 -9.04
CA VAL A 193 -5.19 -1.21 -8.32
C VAL A 193 -5.09 -1.66 -6.87
N VAL A 194 -5.33 -0.73 -5.95
CA VAL A 194 -5.38 -1.00 -4.51
C VAL A 194 -6.75 -0.59 -3.97
N HIS A 195 -7.46 -1.59 -3.48
CA HIS A 195 -8.77 -1.48 -2.85
C HIS A 195 -8.59 -0.99 -1.40
N LEU A 196 -9.16 0.18 -1.09
CA LEU A 196 -9.07 0.83 0.23
C LEU A 196 -10.17 0.35 1.20
N ASP A 197 -11.14 -0.39 0.69
CA ASP A 197 -12.30 -0.88 1.43
C ASP A 197 -12.04 -2.17 2.23
N GLU A 198 -10.91 -2.84 2.02
CA GLU A 198 -10.53 -4.09 2.72
C GLU A 198 -9.75 -3.90 4.03
N GLY A 199 -9.85 -2.72 4.65
CA GLY A 199 -9.10 -2.34 5.85
C GLY A 199 -7.72 -1.78 5.49
N GLU A 200 -7.17 -0.91 6.35
CA GLU A 200 -5.93 -0.15 6.15
C GLU A 200 -4.69 -1.07 6.10
N ARG A 201 -4.54 -1.85 5.02
CA ARG A 201 -3.31 -2.59 4.74
C ARG A 201 -2.26 -1.58 4.26
N PRO A 202 -1.05 -1.54 4.83
CA PRO A 202 0.05 -0.78 4.24
C PRO A 202 0.30 -1.27 2.81
N PHE A 203 0.68 -0.40 1.86
CA PHE A 203 1.16 -0.92 0.57
C PHE A 203 2.39 -1.78 0.84
N LEU A 204 2.27 -3.07 0.57
CA LEU A 204 3.43 -3.97 0.51
C LEU A 204 3.97 -4.11 -0.92
N THR A 205 3.37 -3.43 -1.90
CA THR A 205 3.88 -3.44 -3.27
C THR A 205 5.02 -2.45 -3.38
N HIS A 206 6.19 -2.97 -3.72
CA HIS A 206 7.36 -2.18 -4.09
C HIS A 206 7.16 -1.58 -5.48
N ILE A 207 7.37 -0.27 -5.61
CA ILE A 207 7.29 0.40 -6.91
C ILE A 207 8.64 1.03 -7.23
N TYR A 208 9.24 0.69 -8.35
CA TYR A 208 10.48 1.32 -8.77
C TYR A 208 10.23 2.78 -9.15
N HIS A 209 11.07 3.69 -8.67
CA HIS A 209 10.92 5.14 -8.81
C HIS A 209 10.77 5.64 -10.27
N GLN A 210 11.34 4.92 -11.24
CA GLN A 210 11.25 5.28 -12.66
C GLN A 210 9.95 4.83 -13.33
N GLN A 211 9.23 3.90 -12.71
CA GLN A 211 8.06 3.26 -13.29
C GLN A 211 6.76 3.97 -12.92
N LEU A 212 6.72 4.73 -11.83
CA LEU A 212 5.47 5.40 -11.44
C LEU A 212 5.26 6.67 -12.26
N LYS A 213 4.17 6.71 -13.05
CA LYS A 213 3.85 7.85 -13.93
C LYS A 213 2.54 8.53 -13.57
N THR A 214 1.56 7.79 -13.06
CA THR A 214 0.24 8.33 -12.75
C THR A 214 -0.25 7.81 -11.40
N LEU A 215 -1.01 8.67 -10.73
CA LEU A 215 -1.80 8.34 -9.55
C LEU A 215 -3.25 8.69 -9.86
N ALA A 216 -4.14 7.72 -9.77
CA ALA A 216 -5.57 7.94 -9.85
C ALA A 216 -6.28 7.42 -8.59
N LEU A 217 -7.42 8.01 -8.27
CA LEU A 217 -8.21 7.75 -7.09
C LEU A 217 -9.68 7.70 -7.45
N ASP A 218 -10.35 6.64 -7.01
CA ASP A 218 -11.80 6.52 -7.14
C ASP A 218 -12.46 6.88 -5.82
N PHE A 219 -13.44 7.79 -5.86
CA PHE A 219 -14.25 8.14 -4.70
C PHE A 219 -15.68 7.64 -4.87
N ALA A 220 -16.21 7.05 -3.79
CA ALA A 220 -17.63 6.87 -3.59
C ALA A 220 -18.16 8.06 -2.77
N LEU A 221 -19.22 8.68 -3.26
CA LEU A 221 -20.02 9.62 -2.48
C LEU A 221 -21.26 8.90 -1.99
N GLU A 222 -21.54 9.01 -0.70
CA GLU A 222 -22.84 8.63 -0.16
C GLU A 222 -23.76 9.84 -0.29
N PRO A 223 -24.74 9.82 -1.22
CA PRO A 223 -25.64 10.95 -1.36
C PRO A 223 -26.53 11.05 -0.12
N ASP A 224 -26.58 12.24 0.48
CA ASP A 224 -27.47 12.53 1.62
C ASP A 224 -28.96 12.41 1.21
N LYS A 225 -29.26 12.64 -0.08
CA LYS A 225 -30.58 12.40 -0.69
C LYS A 225 -30.42 11.92 -2.13
N ALA A 226 -31.14 10.86 -2.50
CA ALA A 226 -31.18 10.35 -3.86
C ALA A 226 -31.61 11.45 -4.86
N GLY A 227 -30.84 11.64 -5.93
CA GLY A 227 -31.19 12.54 -7.05
C GLY A 227 -30.60 13.96 -7.03
N GLN A 228 -29.74 14.32 -6.06
CA GLN A 228 -28.99 15.57 -6.16
C GLN A 228 -27.79 15.44 -7.12
N PRO A 229 -27.49 16.48 -7.92
CA PRO A 229 -26.29 16.50 -8.74
C PRO A 229 -25.03 16.38 -7.86
N LEU A 230 -24.06 15.60 -8.33
CA LEU A 230 -22.79 15.41 -7.65
C LEU A 230 -22.07 16.76 -7.55
N PRO A 231 -21.67 17.21 -6.34
CA PRO A 231 -21.01 18.49 -6.18
C PRO A 231 -19.63 18.47 -6.84
N GLN A 232 -19.17 19.64 -7.29
CA GLN A 232 -17.80 19.80 -7.74
C GLN A 232 -16.86 19.64 -6.54
N LEU A 233 -16.02 18.60 -6.60
CA LEU A 233 -15.02 18.30 -5.60
C LEU A 233 -13.65 18.60 -6.20
N ALA A 234 -12.87 19.45 -5.54
CA ALA A 234 -11.45 19.66 -5.80
C ALA A 234 -10.65 18.80 -4.82
N VAL A 235 -9.68 18.06 -5.35
CA VAL A 235 -8.84 17.15 -4.57
C VAL A 235 -7.39 17.59 -4.74
N GLN A 236 -6.76 17.93 -3.61
CA GLN A 236 -5.34 18.22 -3.54
C GLN A 236 -4.63 17.02 -2.90
N CYS A 237 -3.68 16.44 -3.61
CA CYS A 237 -2.82 15.38 -3.08
C CYS A 237 -1.48 15.95 -2.62
N GLN A 238 -0.96 15.50 -1.48
CA GLN A 238 0.38 15.78 -0.97
C GLN A 238 1.15 14.47 -0.76
N LEU A 239 2.38 14.43 -1.27
CA LEU A 239 3.31 13.31 -1.11
C LEU A 239 4.46 13.71 -0.17
N HIS A 240 4.71 12.95 0.88
CA HIS A 240 5.80 13.24 1.82
C HIS A 240 6.77 12.06 1.94
N ASN A 241 8.02 12.24 1.51
CA ASN A 241 9.07 11.23 1.65
C ASN A 241 9.57 11.20 3.10
N LEU A 242 9.18 10.13 3.82
CA LEU A 242 9.53 9.89 5.22
C LEU A 242 11.00 9.49 5.40
N THR A 243 11.63 8.92 4.37
CA THR A 243 13.03 8.45 4.44
C THR A 243 14.02 9.59 4.39
N THR A 244 13.80 10.58 3.51
CA THR A 244 14.71 11.71 3.35
C THR A 244 14.34 12.92 4.19
N THR A 245 13.19 12.90 4.88
CA THR A 245 12.56 14.02 5.60
C THR A 245 12.31 15.28 4.76
N ARG A 246 12.68 15.28 3.47
CA ARG A 246 12.36 16.37 2.56
C ARG A 246 10.87 16.35 2.28
N GLN A 247 10.19 17.37 2.79
CA GLN A 247 8.88 17.75 2.29
C GLN A 247 9.09 18.29 0.87
N SER A 248 8.89 17.45 -0.13
CA SER A 248 8.52 17.93 -1.45
C SER A 248 6.99 17.98 -1.44
N PRO A 249 6.36 19.13 -1.14
CA PRO A 249 4.92 19.26 -1.29
C PRO A 249 4.61 19.16 -2.79
N VAL A 250 4.51 17.93 -3.27
CA VAL A 250 4.00 17.68 -4.61
C VAL A 250 2.49 17.81 -4.47
N CYS A 251 2.03 19.06 -4.56
CA CYS A 251 0.62 19.39 -4.66
C CYS A 251 0.18 19.02 -6.07
N LEU A 252 -0.69 18.03 -6.16
CA LEU A 252 -1.22 17.58 -7.43
C LEU A 252 -2.69 17.98 -7.50
N ASP A 253 -3.02 18.81 -8.48
CA ASP A 253 -4.40 19.05 -8.87
C ASP A 253 -4.89 17.81 -9.59
N MET A 254 -5.82 17.11 -8.98
CA MET A 254 -6.42 15.95 -9.62
C MET A 254 -7.60 16.37 -10.49
N GLN A 255 -7.63 15.90 -11.72
CA GLN A 255 -8.72 16.19 -12.66
C GLN A 255 -9.73 15.05 -12.65
N ARG A 256 -11.01 15.41 -12.68
CA ARG A 256 -12.11 14.45 -12.77
C ARG A 256 -12.08 13.76 -14.13
N ASP A 257 -11.99 12.45 -14.13
CA ASP A 257 -12.18 11.63 -15.32
C ASP A 257 -13.67 11.53 -15.63
N LEU A 258 -14.05 12.16 -16.74
CA LEU A 258 -15.43 12.26 -17.22
C LEU A 258 -15.93 10.97 -17.90
N GLU A 259 -15.03 10.04 -18.24
CA GLU A 259 -15.39 8.78 -18.89
C GLU A 259 -15.84 7.72 -17.88
N SER A 260 -15.41 7.87 -16.62
CA SER A 260 -15.81 6.98 -15.53
C SER A 260 -17.22 7.32 -15.03
N ALA A 261 -18.06 6.29 -14.83
CA ALA A 261 -19.38 6.44 -14.20
C ALA A 261 -19.30 6.91 -12.72
N GLY A 262 -18.08 6.94 -12.15
CA GLY A 262 -17.79 7.36 -10.78
C GLY A 262 -17.06 8.70 -10.68
N LEU A 263 -16.62 9.04 -9.48
CA LEU A 263 -15.73 10.16 -9.24
C LEU A 263 -14.29 9.67 -9.24
N ARG A 264 -13.73 9.48 -10.43
CA ARG A 264 -12.30 9.22 -10.59
C ARG A 264 -11.55 10.53 -10.76
N TYR A 265 -10.43 10.63 -10.05
CA TYR A 265 -9.53 11.76 -10.06
C TYR A 265 -8.14 11.25 -10.45
N GLN A 266 -7.45 11.91 -11.37
CA GLN A 266 -6.13 11.47 -11.82
C GLN A 266 -5.14 12.62 -11.92
N THR A 267 -3.86 12.30 -11.72
CA THR A 267 -2.74 13.22 -11.92
C THR A 267 -1.49 12.50 -12.42
N LYS A 268 -0.60 13.24 -13.08
CA LYS A 268 0.72 12.76 -13.53
C LYS A 268 1.74 13.03 -12.43
N LEU A 269 2.52 12.03 -12.10
CA LEU A 269 3.59 12.12 -11.11
C LEU A 269 4.91 12.49 -11.78
N THR A 270 5.61 13.46 -11.21
CA THR A 270 7.05 13.61 -11.45
C THR A 270 7.78 12.41 -10.86
N PRO A 271 8.92 11.98 -11.43
CA PRO A 271 9.73 10.92 -10.84
C PRO A 271 9.99 11.18 -9.36
N LEU A 272 9.59 10.22 -8.52
CA LEU A 272 9.82 10.28 -7.08
C LEU A 272 11.25 9.81 -6.78
N ALA A 273 11.84 10.24 -5.67
CA ALA A 273 13.08 9.64 -5.19
C ALA A 273 12.76 8.30 -4.49
N PRO A 274 13.72 7.37 -4.35
CA PRO A 274 13.54 6.21 -3.49
C PRO A 274 13.18 6.60 -2.04
N GLY A 275 12.32 5.82 -1.40
CA GLY A 275 11.91 6.00 -0.01
C GLY A 275 10.43 5.67 0.24
N ILE A 276 10.02 5.84 1.50
CA ILE A 276 8.65 5.60 1.94
C ILE A 276 7.87 6.91 1.90
N TYR A 277 6.78 6.95 1.17
CA TYR A 277 5.92 8.12 0.99
C TYR A 277 4.63 8.00 1.80
N ARG A 278 4.34 9.04 2.59
CA ARG A 278 3.00 9.27 3.14
C ARG A 278 2.19 10.08 2.12
N ILE A 279 0.99 9.62 1.81
CA ILE A 279 0.10 10.26 0.83
C ILE A 279 -1.11 10.83 1.57
N ARG A 280 -1.34 12.14 1.39
CA ARG A 280 -2.38 12.90 2.06
C ARG A 280 -3.29 13.56 1.03
N LEU A 281 -4.59 13.41 1.19
CA LEU A 281 -5.58 14.02 0.32
C LEU A 281 -6.37 15.06 1.11
N PHE A 282 -6.48 16.26 0.55
CA PHE A 282 -7.30 17.34 1.07
C PHE A 282 -8.46 17.55 0.11
N LEU A 283 -9.66 17.45 0.65
CA LEU A 283 -10.90 17.47 -0.10
C LEU A 283 -11.57 18.84 0.08
N HIS A 284 -11.81 19.53 -1.03
CA HIS A 284 -12.45 20.85 -1.06
C HIS A 284 -13.73 20.78 -1.88
N GLY A 285 -14.83 21.30 -1.33
CA GLY A 285 -16.11 21.36 -2.04
C GLY A 285 -16.98 22.49 -1.52
N GLU A 286 -18.03 22.82 -2.26
CA GLU A 286 -18.99 23.88 -1.88
C GLU A 286 -19.71 23.57 -0.56
N ARG A 287 -19.81 22.28 -0.21
CA ARG A 287 -20.42 21.81 1.03
C ARG A 287 -19.35 21.22 1.95
N PRO A 288 -19.55 21.30 3.27
CA PRO A 288 -18.66 20.64 4.22
C PRO A 288 -18.60 19.12 3.96
N LEU A 289 -17.41 18.62 3.71
CA LEU A 289 -17.13 17.20 3.45
C LEU A 289 -16.76 16.48 4.75
N ARG A 290 -17.02 15.17 4.79
CA ARG A 290 -16.56 14.29 5.86
C ARG A 290 -15.92 13.01 5.29
N PRO A 291 -14.65 12.73 5.64
CA PRO A 291 -13.69 13.65 6.28
C PRO A 291 -13.21 14.74 5.29
N PRO A 292 -12.73 15.91 5.76
CA PRO A 292 -12.09 16.93 4.89
C PRO A 292 -10.70 16.51 4.41
N TYR A 293 -10.19 15.42 4.96
CA TYR A 293 -8.84 14.91 4.79
C TYR A 293 -8.87 13.38 4.79
N LEU A 294 -8.08 12.76 3.92
CA LEU A 294 -7.86 11.32 3.89
C LEU A 294 -6.36 11.03 3.84
N GLU A 295 -5.87 10.14 4.70
CA GLU A 295 -4.53 9.56 4.56
C GLU A 295 -4.67 8.24 3.80
N LEU A 296 -3.92 8.07 2.71
CA LEU A 296 -3.87 6.79 2.00
C LEU A 296 -2.77 5.91 2.59
N PRO A 297 -2.80 4.59 2.32
CA PRO A 297 -1.72 3.71 2.71
C PRO A 297 -0.36 4.21 2.18
N LYS A 298 0.69 4.03 2.98
CA LYS A 298 2.05 4.48 2.65
C LYS A 298 2.54 3.80 1.40
N LEU A 299 3.23 4.52 0.52
CA LEU A 299 3.79 4.01 -0.73
C LEU A 299 5.30 3.77 -0.59
N ASN A 300 5.79 2.56 -0.86
CA ASN A 300 7.23 2.26 -0.86
C ASN A 300 7.82 2.36 -2.28
N VAL A 301 8.72 3.32 -2.47
CA VAL A 301 9.39 3.58 -3.75
C VAL A 301 10.85 3.07 -3.69
N LEU A 302 11.22 2.18 -4.60
CA LEU A 302 12.57 1.60 -4.72
C LEU A 302 13.45 2.31 -5.77
#